data_AF-A0A816QT95-F1
#
_entry.id   AF-A0A816QT95-F1
#
_cell.length_a   1.000
_cell.length_b   1.000
_cell.length_c   1.000
_cell.angle_alpha   90.00
_cell.angle_beta   90.00
_cell.angle_gamma   90.00
#
_symmetry.space_group_name_H-M   'P 1'
#
loop_
_entity.id
_entity.type
_entity.pdbx_description
1 polymer ?
#
loop_
_entity_poly.entity_id
_entity_poly.type
_entity_poly.pdbx_seq_one_letter_code
_entity_poly.pdbx_strand_id
1 'polypeptide(L)'
;MMMIDDRRITRAGTMMMIDRNEDENIIDSELVPSSLAAIAPILRVANDIEADNPRVAYLCRFHAFERAHTMDPTSSGRGVRPFKTYLLHKLQEEEPTSDPNEIQTYYQNFYEDNIEN
;
A
#
# COMPACT_ATOMS: atom_id res chain seq x y z
N MET A 1 42.91 17.44 33.80
CA MET A 1 41.89 16.37 33.72
C MET A 1 40.62 17.00 33.14
N MET A 2 40.17 16.52 31.98
CA MET A 2 39.15 17.15 31.12
C MET A 2 37.70 16.98 31.63
N MET A 3 36.93 18.05 31.42
CA MET A 3 35.54 18.13 30.93
C MET A 3 34.40 17.39 31.66
N ILE A 4 33.45 18.18 32.18
CA ILE A 4 32.03 17.89 32.01
C ILE A 4 31.46 19.12 31.29
N ASP A 5 31.30 19.01 29.98
CA ASP A 5 30.67 20.03 29.15
C ASP A 5 29.19 19.71 29.04
N ASP A 6 28.36 20.64 29.48
CA ASP A 6 26.91 20.57 29.56
C ASP A 6 26.34 20.75 28.15
N ARG A 7 25.88 19.66 27.53
CA ARG A 7 25.14 19.73 26.25
C ARG A 7 23.89 18.89 26.32
N ARG A 8 22.80 19.55 26.73
CA ARG A 8 21.44 19.16 26.38
C ARG A 8 21.34 19.01 24.85
N ILE A 9 21.32 17.77 24.37
CA ILE A 9 21.00 17.48 22.98
C ILE A 9 19.48 17.53 22.85
N THR A 10 18.94 18.71 22.60
CA THR A 10 17.60 18.84 22.04
C THR A 10 17.69 18.40 20.57
N ARG A 11 17.30 17.17 20.25
CA ARG A 11 17.07 16.77 18.86
C ARG A 11 15.78 17.45 18.40
N ALA A 12 15.92 18.67 17.88
CA ALA A 12 14.92 19.25 17.00
C ALA A 12 14.90 18.38 15.73
N GLY A 13 13.92 17.48 15.64
CA GLY A 13 13.61 16.82 14.38
C GLY A 13 13.13 17.89 13.41
N THR A 14 13.88 18.11 12.33
CA THR A 14 13.45 18.91 11.18
C THR A 14 12.13 18.33 10.70
N MET A 15 11.03 19.02 10.98
CA MET A 15 9.73 18.71 10.42
C MET A 15 9.75 19.16 8.97
N MET A 16 10.36 18.32 8.12
CA MET A 16 10.21 18.44 6.68
C MET A 16 8.73 18.16 6.38
N MET A 17 7.99 19.14 5.88
CA MET A 17 6.73 18.86 5.21
C MET A 17 7.08 18.31 3.82
N ILE A 18 7.54 17.06 3.81
CA ILE A 18 7.63 16.24 2.60
C ILE A 18 6.26 15.59 2.45
N ASP A 19 5.74 15.61 1.22
CA ASP A 19 4.48 14.97 0.89
C ASP A 19 4.54 13.50 1.31
N ARG A 20 3.69 13.08 2.25
CA ARG A 20 3.70 11.70 2.78
C ARG A 20 3.57 10.67 1.65
N ASN A 21 2.92 11.06 0.56
CA ASN A 21 2.67 10.22 -0.60
C ASN A 21 3.95 9.95 -1.44
N GLU A 22 4.87 10.91 -1.54
CA GLU A 22 6.11 10.74 -2.32
C GLU A 22 7.11 9.84 -1.59
N ASP A 23 7.24 10.01 -0.27
CA ASP A 23 8.05 9.11 0.55
C ASP A 23 7.45 7.69 0.53
N GLU A 24 6.14 7.51 0.71
CA GLU A 24 5.50 6.19 0.65
C GLU A 24 5.76 5.45 -0.68
N ASN A 25 5.68 6.15 -1.82
CA ASN A 25 5.90 5.54 -3.13
C ASN A 25 7.36 5.11 -3.37
N ILE A 26 8.34 5.85 -2.83
CA ILE A 26 9.77 5.49 -2.88
C ILE A 26 10.04 4.34 -1.90
N ILE A 27 9.41 4.39 -0.72
CA ILE A 27 9.52 3.41 0.36
C ILE A 27 8.93 2.05 -0.09
N ASP A 28 7.83 2.03 -0.85
CA ASP A 28 7.17 0.82 -1.35
C ASP A 28 8.05 -0.10 -2.20
N SER A 29 8.83 0.49 -3.13
CA SER A 29 9.70 -0.28 -4.02
C SER A 29 11.00 -0.72 -3.35
N GLU A 30 11.51 0.07 -2.40
CA GLU A 30 12.75 -0.25 -1.67
C GLU A 30 12.49 -1.21 -0.49
N LEU A 31 11.24 -1.35 -0.04
CA LEU A 31 10.85 -2.29 1.02
C LEU A 31 10.68 -3.74 0.57
N VAL A 32 10.64 -4.04 -0.74
CA VAL A 32 10.37 -5.40 -1.22
C VAL A 32 11.52 -6.33 -0.78
N PRO A 33 11.26 -7.32 0.09
CA PRO A 33 12.29 -8.27 0.50
C PRO A 33 12.86 -8.99 -0.73
N SER A 34 14.16 -9.29 -0.71
CA SER A 34 14.82 -9.98 -1.85
C SER A 34 14.17 -11.32 -2.21
N SER A 35 13.62 -12.03 -1.23
CA SER A 35 12.84 -13.26 -1.44
C SER A 35 11.51 -13.04 -2.19
N LEU A 36 11.04 -11.80 -2.27
CA LEU A 36 9.81 -11.38 -2.93
C LEU A 36 10.07 -10.49 -4.15
N ALA A 37 11.31 -10.35 -4.65
CA ALA A 37 11.66 -9.45 -5.75
C ALA A 37 10.78 -9.59 -7.01
N ALA A 38 10.16 -10.76 -7.22
CA ALA A 38 9.22 -11.02 -8.30
C ALA A 38 7.94 -10.15 -8.26
N ILE A 39 7.59 -9.54 -7.12
CA ILE A 39 6.40 -8.66 -7.00
C ILE A 39 6.74 -7.19 -7.23
N ALA A 40 8.03 -6.80 -7.19
CA ALA A 40 8.45 -5.40 -7.33
C ALA A 40 7.96 -4.73 -8.63
N PRO A 41 7.96 -5.40 -9.80
CA PRO A 41 7.40 -4.79 -11.02
C PRO A 41 5.90 -4.47 -10.90
N ILE A 42 5.14 -5.27 -10.15
CA ILE A 42 3.69 -5.06 -9.96
C ILE A 42 3.45 -3.80 -9.13
N LEU A 43 4.23 -3.62 -8.06
CA LEU A 43 4.14 -2.43 -7.21
C LEU A 43 4.59 -1.17 -7.95
N ARG A 44 5.63 -1.27 -8.78
CA ARG A 44 6.05 -0.15 -9.64
C ARG A 44 4.93 0.28 -10.58
N VAL A 45 4.28 -0.67 -11.25
CA VAL A 45 3.13 -0.39 -12.12
C VAL A 45 1.99 0.25 -11.32
N ALA A 46 1.72 -0.23 -10.11
CA ALA A 46 0.69 0.36 -9.25
C ALA A 46 0.96 1.85 -8.97
N ASN A 47 2.20 2.20 -8.65
CA ASN A 47 2.60 3.59 -8.39
C ASN A 47 2.53 4.44 -9.67
N ASP A 48 2.93 3.89 -10.83
CA ASP A 48 2.91 4.62 -12.11
C ASP A 48 1.48 4.96 -12.56
N ILE A 49 0.49 4.09 -12.28
CA ILE A 49 -0.91 4.28 -12.72
C ILE A 49 -1.81 4.91 -11.65
N GLU A 50 -1.33 5.13 -10.44
CA GLU A 50 -2.12 5.61 -9.29
C GLU A 50 -2.85 6.92 -9.60
N ALA A 51 -2.15 7.87 -10.24
CA ALA A 51 -2.72 9.16 -10.59
C ALA A 51 -3.81 9.07 -11.68
N ASP A 52 -3.69 8.11 -12.60
CA ASP A 52 -4.61 7.95 -13.74
C ASP A 52 -5.80 7.05 -13.40
N ASN A 53 -5.58 6.00 -12.61
CA ASN A 53 -6.57 5.00 -12.25
C ASN A 53 -6.30 4.39 -10.87
N PRO A 54 -6.73 5.07 -9.78
CA PRO A 54 -6.47 4.64 -8.42
C PRO A 54 -7.08 3.27 -8.09
N ARG A 55 -8.23 2.93 -8.71
CA ARG A 55 -8.86 1.61 -8.54
C ARG A 55 -7.98 0.49 -9.10
N VAL A 56 -7.36 0.69 -10.25
CA VAL A 56 -6.46 -0.32 -10.84
C VAL A 56 -5.15 -0.39 -10.05
N ALA A 57 -4.61 0.74 -9.59
CA ALA A 57 -3.44 0.75 -8.69
C ALA A 57 -3.68 -0.07 -7.42
N TYR A 58 -4.83 0.12 -6.77
CA TYR A 58 -5.27 -0.68 -5.62
C TYR A 58 -5.29 -2.17 -5.95
N LEU A 59 -5.89 -2.57 -7.08
CA LEU A 59 -5.95 -3.97 -7.50
C LEU A 59 -4.55 -4.56 -7.77
N CYS A 60 -3.61 -3.77 -8.31
CA CYS A 60 -2.22 -4.18 -8.47
C CYS A 60 -1.53 -4.40 -7.12
N ARG A 61 -1.71 -3.51 -6.15
CA ARG A 61 -1.19 -3.67 -4.78
C ARG A 61 -1.79 -4.91 -4.10
N PHE A 62 -3.09 -5.16 -4.27
CA PHE A 62 -3.77 -6.35 -3.74
C PHE A 62 -3.20 -7.64 -4.35
N HIS A 63 -3.04 -7.67 -5.68
CA HIS A 63 -2.44 -8.82 -6.36
C HIS A 63 -0.99 -9.08 -5.91
N ALA A 64 -0.20 -8.02 -5.69
CA ALA A 64 1.15 -8.14 -5.15
C ALA A 64 1.14 -8.75 -3.74
N PHE A 65 0.20 -8.36 -2.89
CA PHE A 65 0.02 -8.93 -1.55
C PHE A 65 -0.33 -10.43 -1.61
N GLU A 66 -1.30 -10.82 -2.44
CA GLU A 66 -1.66 -12.24 -2.61
C GLU A 66 -0.47 -13.06 -3.09
N ARG A 67 0.27 -12.56 -4.09
CA ARG A 67 1.47 -13.21 -4.61
C ARG A 67 2.55 -13.35 -3.55
N ALA A 68 2.77 -12.32 -2.72
CA ALA A 68 3.68 -12.40 -1.58
C ALA A 68 3.20 -13.44 -0.54
N HIS A 69 1.88 -13.56 -0.33
CA HIS A 69 1.30 -14.59 0.53
C HIS A 69 1.55 -16.00 -0.02
N THR A 70 1.34 -16.22 -1.32
CA THR A 70 1.63 -17.51 -1.98
C THR A 70 3.12 -17.87 -1.93
N MET A 71 4.03 -16.90 -2.11
CA MET A 71 5.47 -17.15 -2.12
C MET A 71 6.06 -17.50 -0.74
N ASP A 72 5.50 -16.96 0.35
CA ASP A 72 5.95 -17.26 1.72
C ASP A 72 4.77 -17.26 2.71
N PRO A 73 3.93 -18.30 2.71
CA PRO A 73 2.68 -18.31 3.50
C PRO A 73 2.91 -18.11 5.00
N THR A 74 4.01 -18.62 5.54
CA THR A 74 4.36 -18.52 6.97
C THR A 74 5.05 -17.20 7.32
N SER A 75 5.40 -16.39 6.32
CA SER A 75 6.14 -15.12 6.47
C SER A 75 7.47 -15.32 7.21
N SER A 76 8.20 -16.36 6.82
CA SER A 76 9.45 -16.80 7.43
C SER A 76 10.69 -16.12 6.86
N GLY A 77 10.59 -15.58 5.64
CA GLY A 77 11.65 -14.83 4.97
C GLY A 77 11.98 -13.53 5.71
N ARG A 78 13.26 -13.14 5.66
CA ARG A 78 13.73 -11.91 6.30
C ARG A 78 12.96 -10.70 5.75
N GLY A 79 12.31 -9.96 6.65
CA GLY A 79 11.54 -8.77 6.28
C GLY A 79 10.17 -9.04 5.64
N VAL A 80 9.78 -10.31 5.40
CA VAL A 80 8.51 -10.63 4.74
C VAL A 80 7.30 -10.27 5.59
N ARG A 81 7.32 -10.60 6.89
CA ARG A 81 6.22 -10.26 7.80
C ARG A 81 5.97 -8.74 7.88
N PRO A 82 6.96 -7.89 8.22
CA PRO A 82 6.71 -6.44 8.28
C PRO A 82 6.29 -5.87 6.92
N PHE A 83 6.86 -6.37 5.81
CA PHE A 83 6.43 -5.98 4.46
C PHE A 83 4.95 -6.29 4.21
N LYS A 84 4.49 -7.50 4.51
CA LYS A 84 3.07 -7.88 4.36
C LYS A 84 2.16 -7.05 5.26
N THR A 85 2.57 -6.81 6.51
CA THR A 85 1.81 -5.97 7.43
C THR A 85 1.66 -4.55 6.88
N TYR A 86 2.74 -3.97 6.37
CA TYR A 86 2.71 -2.65 5.75
C TYR A 86 1.76 -2.61 4.55
N LEU A 87 1.93 -3.54 3.60
CA LEU A 87 1.12 -3.57 2.38
C LEU A 87 -0.38 -3.81 2.69
N LEU A 88 -0.68 -4.60 3.72
CA LEU A 88 -2.07 -4.79 4.17
C LEU A 88 -2.68 -3.51 4.74
N HIS A 89 -1.93 -2.74 5.53
CA HIS A 89 -2.41 -1.46 6.05
C HIS A 89 -2.66 -0.46 4.91
N LYS A 90 -1.74 -0.36 3.96
CA LYS A 90 -1.91 0.49 2.78
C LYS A 90 -3.17 0.14 1.97
N LEU A 91 -3.41 -1.16 1.77
CA LEU A 91 -4.65 -1.64 1.14
C LEU A 91 -5.92 -1.27 1.92
N GLN A 92 -5.88 -1.23 3.25
CA GLN A 92 -7.05 -0.82 4.05
C GLN A 92 -7.32 0.69 3.94
N GLU A 93 -6.28 1.50 3.78
CA GLU A 93 -6.40 2.95 3.62
C GLU A 93 -6.89 3.33 2.21
N GLU A 94 -6.45 2.58 1.21
CA GLU A 94 -6.80 2.79 -0.20
C GLU A 94 -8.08 2.09 -0.65
N GLU A 95 -8.68 1.28 0.22
CA GLU A 95 -9.88 0.51 -0.12
C GLU A 95 -10.92 1.46 -0.72
N PRO A 96 -11.25 1.30 -2.02
CA PRO A 96 -12.18 2.21 -2.65
C PRO A 96 -13.49 2.11 -1.89
N THR A 97 -14.00 3.25 -1.42
CA THR A 97 -15.30 3.31 -0.77
C THR A 97 -16.33 2.86 -1.80
N SER A 98 -16.69 1.57 -1.77
CA SER A 98 -17.86 1.11 -2.48
C SER A 98 -19.02 1.87 -1.85
N ASP A 99 -19.66 2.75 -2.63
CA ASP A 99 -20.84 3.45 -2.12
C ASP A 99 -21.80 2.34 -1.67
N PRO A 100 -22.26 2.32 -0.41
CA PRO A 100 -23.14 1.26 0.07
C PRO A 100 -24.36 1.06 -0.82
N ASN A 101 -24.74 2.10 -1.57
CA ASN A 101 -25.83 2.08 -2.53
C ASN A 101 -25.44 1.61 -3.93
N GLU A 102 -24.15 1.53 -4.28
CA GLU A 102 -23.66 1.12 -5.61
C GLU A 102 -24.16 -0.28 -5.97
N ILE A 103 -24.09 -1.22 -5.03
CA ILE A 103 -24.60 -2.57 -5.21
C ILE A 103 -26.12 -2.54 -5.40
N GLN A 104 -26.83 -1.71 -4.64
CA GLN A 104 -28.29 -1.61 -4.72
C GLN A 104 -28.76 -0.97 -6.03
N THR A 105 -28.12 0.11 -6.47
CA THR A 105 -28.35 0.75 -7.77
C THR A 105 -28.01 -0.20 -8.91
N TYR A 106 -26.91 -0.96 -8.81
CA TYR A 106 -26.56 -1.98 -9.80
C TYR A 106 -27.66 -3.06 -9.91
N TYR A 107 -28.14 -3.59 -8.78
CA TYR A 107 -29.22 -4.58 -8.78
C TYR A 107 -30.53 -4.03 -9.36
N GLN A 108 -30.87 -2.79 -9.04
CA GLN A 108 -32.08 -2.16 -9.57
C GLN A 108 -31.99 -2.01 -11.10
N ASN A 109 -30.90 -1.45 -11.61
CA ASN A 109 -30.67 -1.30 -13.05
C ASN A 109 -30.67 -2.66 -13.77
N PHE A 110 -30.01 -3.67 -13.19
CA PHE A 110 -29.98 -5.01 -13.77
C PHE A 110 -31.39 -5.62 -13.89
N TYR A 111 -32.24 -5.42 -12.87
CA TYR A 111 -33.60 -5.95 -12.85
C TYR A 111 -34.49 -5.26 -13.90
N GLU A 112 -34.43 -3.92 -13.96
CA GLU A 112 -35.15 -3.12 -14.96
C GLU A 112 -34.77 -3.52 -16.39
N ASP A 113 -33.48 -3.78 -16.65
CA ASP A 113 -32.99 -4.09 -17.99
C ASP A 113 -33.21 -5.55 -18.43
N ASN A 114 -33.26 -6.52 -17.50
CA ASN A 114 -33.21 -7.96 -17.84
C ASN A 114 -34.43 -8.78 -17.42
N ILE A 115 -35.28 -8.27 -16.53
CA ILE A 115 -36.38 -9.05 -15.92
C ILE A 115 -37.76 -8.40 -16.17
N GLU A 116 -37.84 -7.09 -16.41
CA GLU A 116 -39.11 -6.37 -16.64
C GLU A 116 -39.48 -6.18 -18.14
N ASN A 117 -38.89 -6.96 -19.04
CA ASN A 117 -39.35 -7.16 -20.43
C ASN A 117 -39.83 -8.60 -20.66
#